data_AF-W6AG09-F1
#
_entry.id   AF-W6AG09-F1
#
_cell.length_a   1.000
_cell.length_b   1.000
_cell.length_c   1.000
_cell.angle_alpha   90.00
_cell.angle_beta   90.00
_cell.angle_gamma   90.00
#
_symmetry.space_group_name_H-M   'P 1'
#
loop_
_entity.id
_entity.type
_entity.pdbx_description
1 polymer ?
#
loop_
_entity_poly.entity_id
_entity_poly.type
_entity_poly.pdbx_seq_one_letter_code
_entity_poly.pdbx_strand_id
1 'polypeptide(L)'
;MSEKITLKDIVEINKVLTKQEYTSHKEFEAYLDVIGEYIDDTFFKQDVIIERLLHYSEQSYRFLDININKNWEVELSTKHVHDYLSNCRRAIEKSLFGPEQIFDLSIFVEIKSIVGYFLEKVQDFDSLRDYETLYSINTVEFHQQNETFKYLYTAFDKFTYIARHLNDKYFKKVKSDLSEENLKFFTDFARDISFLTVDAKAYTLLNDTIETITYSKAWHYIRRLRNNLEHDFADPLCKYNITFSIELLFIIIGRIMLVLNKTLKNEIDIRKTLEELKNS
;
A
#
# COMPACT_ATOMS: atom_id res chain seq x y z
N MET A 1 -11.37 -5.97 27.20
CA MET A 1 -11.61 -4.95 26.17
C MET A 1 -10.27 -4.31 25.89
N SER A 2 -9.65 -4.59 24.74
CA SER A 2 -8.43 -3.90 24.33
C SER A 2 -8.75 -2.42 24.12
N GLU A 3 -7.84 -1.53 24.52
CA GLU A 3 -7.96 -0.11 24.21
C GLU A 3 -7.97 0.09 22.69
N LYS A 4 -8.87 0.93 22.19
CA LYS A 4 -8.98 1.22 20.76
C LYS A 4 -7.79 2.06 20.32
N ILE A 5 -7.03 1.61 19.32
CA ILE A 5 -5.92 2.36 18.74
C ILE A 5 -6.45 3.61 18.04
N THR A 6 -5.79 4.75 18.24
CA THR A 6 -6.18 6.07 17.73
C THR A 6 -5.06 6.73 16.93
N LEU A 7 -5.39 7.82 16.22
CA LEU A 7 -4.40 8.63 15.50
C LEU A 7 -3.29 9.14 16.44
N LYS A 8 -3.62 9.43 17.70
CA LYS A 8 -2.65 9.89 18.70
C LYS A 8 -1.55 8.85 18.91
N ASP A 9 -1.92 7.57 18.95
CA ASP A 9 -0.96 6.47 19.11
C ASP A 9 -0.01 6.41 17.93
N ILE A 10 -0.52 6.56 16.70
CA ILE A 10 0.31 6.63 15.49
C ILE A 10 1.23 7.87 15.49
N VAL A 11 0.77 9.00 16.01
CA VAL A 11 1.61 10.21 16.15
C VAL A 11 2.73 9.99 17.17
N GLU A 12 2.45 9.35 18.32
CA GLU A 12 3.47 9.03 19.31
C GLU A 12 4.47 7.99 18.78
N ILE A 13 4.00 6.92 18.15
CA ILE A 13 4.85 5.92 17.47
C ILE A 13 5.76 6.62 16.45
N ASN A 14 5.22 7.53 15.64
CA ASN A 14 6.01 8.31 14.71
C ASN A 14 7.15 9.09 15.38
N LYS A 15 6.94 9.65 16.57
CA LYS A 15 7.98 10.36 17.33
C LYS A 15 9.04 9.39 17.83
N VAL A 16 8.62 8.27 18.41
CA VAL A 16 9.53 7.22 18.91
C VAL A 16 10.40 6.67 17.79
N LEU A 17 9.81 6.32 16.64
CA LEU A 17 10.53 5.82 15.46
C LEU A 17 11.51 6.85 14.90
N THR A 18 11.14 8.14 14.87
CA THR A 18 12.04 9.21 14.41
C THR A 18 13.25 9.36 15.30
N LYS A 19 13.05 9.32 16.61
CA LYS A 19 14.13 9.52 17.59
C LYS A 19 14.88 8.24 17.95
N GLN A 20 14.42 7.09 17.48
CA GLN A 20 14.95 5.76 17.81
C GLN A 20 14.90 5.50 19.32
N GLU A 21 13.82 5.93 19.98
CA GLU A 21 13.64 5.82 21.44
C GLU A 21 13.07 4.45 21.88
N TYR A 22 13.01 3.45 20.99
CA TYR A 22 12.62 2.09 21.33
C TYR A 22 13.79 1.31 21.95
N THR A 23 13.46 0.43 22.90
CA THR A 23 14.44 -0.28 23.74
C THR A 23 14.84 -1.65 23.19
N SER A 24 14.09 -2.19 22.23
CA SER A 24 14.37 -3.51 21.66
C SER A 24 13.72 -3.69 20.28
N HIS A 25 14.22 -4.66 19.51
CA HIS A 25 13.61 -5.08 18.25
C HIS A 25 12.16 -5.55 18.44
N LYS A 26 11.87 -6.25 19.55
CA LYS A 26 10.51 -6.69 19.88
C LYS A 26 9.54 -5.53 20.10
N GLU A 27 10.02 -4.44 20.71
CA GLU A 27 9.22 -3.21 20.87
C GLU A 27 8.95 -2.57 19.51
N PHE A 28 9.96 -2.52 18.64
CA PHE A 28 9.80 -2.06 17.27
C PHE A 28 8.75 -2.88 16.51
N GLU A 29 8.82 -4.22 16.55
CA GLU A 29 7.81 -5.11 15.96
C GLU A 29 6.40 -4.86 16.50
N ALA A 30 6.26 -4.60 17.81
CA ALA A 30 4.97 -4.27 18.41
C ALA A 30 4.40 -2.96 17.84
N TYR A 31 5.23 -1.96 17.55
CA TYR A 31 4.78 -0.75 16.87
C TYR A 31 4.31 -1.02 15.45
N LEU A 32 4.96 -1.92 14.71
CA LEU A 32 4.51 -2.32 13.37
C LEU A 32 3.12 -2.98 13.41
N ASP A 33 2.87 -3.80 14.42
CA ASP A 33 1.56 -4.41 14.65
C ASP A 33 0.50 -3.34 14.92
N VAL A 34 0.77 -2.37 15.79
CA VAL A 34 -0.15 -1.25 16.07
C VAL A 34 -0.41 -0.41 14.82
N ILE A 35 0.63 -0.12 14.02
CA ILE A 35 0.48 0.60 12.74
C ILE A 35 -0.42 -0.18 11.78
N GLY A 36 -0.18 -1.49 11.62
CA GLY A 36 -0.95 -2.36 10.74
C GLY A 36 -2.42 -2.45 11.15
N GLU A 37 -2.70 -2.69 12.44
CA GLU A 37 -4.05 -2.76 12.98
C GLU A 37 -4.79 -1.43 12.80
N TYR A 38 -4.14 -0.31 13.08
CA TYR A 38 -4.73 1.01 12.88
C TYR A 38 -5.08 1.28 11.42
N ILE A 39 -4.20 0.93 10.49
CA ILE A 39 -4.46 1.09 9.05
C ILE A 39 -5.67 0.24 8.64
N ASP A 40 -5.73 -1.02 9.08
CA ASP A 40 -6.83 -1.91 8.75
C ASP A 40 -8.17 -1.35 9.25
N ASP A 41 -8.20 -0.91 10.50
CA ASP A 41 -9.40 -0.35 11.12
C ASP A 41 -9.82 0.98 10.47
N THR A 42 -8.86 1.81 10.06
CA THR A 42 -9.10 3.18 9.59
C THR A 42 -9.43 3.25 8.10
N PHE A 43 -8.75 2.47 7.26
CA PHE A 43 -8.88 2.55 5.80
C PHE A 43 -9.61 1.35 5.18
N PHE A 44 -9.55 0.17 5.80
CA PHE A 44 -10.06 -1.06 5.16
C PHE A 44 -11.38 -1.56 5.73
N LYS A 45 -11.61 -1.37 7.04
CA LYS A 45 -12.84 -1.78 7.72
C LYS A 45 -13.87 -0.66 7.89
N GLN A 46 -13.44 0.60 7.80
CA GLN A 46 -14.30 1.77 7.94
C GLN A 46 -14.39 2.54 6.63
N ASP A 47 -15.60 2.97 6.28
CA ASP A 47 -15.86 3.67 5.03
C ASP A 47 -15.71 5.21 5.14
N VAL A 48 -15.60 5.75 6.37
CA VAL A 48 -15.70 7.20 6.64
C VAL A 48 -14.63 8.01 5.90
N ILE A 49 -13.36 7.55 5.90
CA ILE A 49 -12.29 8.24 5.17
C ILE A 49 -12.53 8.13 3.66
N ILE A 50 -12.98 6.98 3.19
CA ILE A 50 -13.18 6.75 1.75
C ILE A 50 -14.35 7.59 1.22
N GLU A 51 -15.42 7.76 2.02
CA GLU A 51 -16.51 8.69 1.73
C GLU A 51 -15.97 10.12 1.49
N ARG A 52 -15.04 10.55 2.34
CA ARG A 52 -14.45 11.90 2.25
C ARG A 52 -13.50 12.03 1.07
N LEU A 53 -12.75 10.97 0.75
CA LEU A 53 -11.93 10.91 -0.46
C LEU A 53 -12.78 10.94 -1.73
N LEU A 54 -13.92 10.27 -1.76
CA LEU A 54 -14.87 10.37 -2.86
C LEU A 54 -15.36 11.81 -3.04
N HIS A 55 -15.78 12.46 -1.96
CA HIS A 55 -16.22 13.85 -2.04
C HIS A 55 -15.10 14.79 -2.54
N TYR A 56 -13.88 14.62 -2.07
CA TYR A 56 -12.72 15.35 -2.56
C TYR A 56 -12.43 15.06 -4.05
N SER A 57 -12.58 13.81 -4.47
CA SER A 57 -12.42 13.40 -5.87
C SER A 57 -13.46 14.09 -6.76
N GLU A 58 -14.71 14.18 -6.33
CA GLU A 58 -15.77 14.88 -7.04
C GLU A 58 -15.48 16.39 -7.17
N GLN A 59 -14.97 17.01 -6.09
CA GLN A 59 -14.55 18.42 -6.11
C GLN A 59 -13.38 18.68 -7.09
N SER A 60 -12.57 17.66 -7.37
CA SER A 60 -11.52 17.67 -8.39
C SER A 60 -11.97 17.11 -9.75
N TYR A 61 -13.27 17.16 -10.04
CA TYR A 61 -13.89 16.72 -11.29
C TYR A 61 -13.65 15.25 -11.65
N ARG A 62 -13.39 14.40 -10.64
CA ARG A 62 -13.27 12.96 -10.79
C ARG A 62 -14.45 12.27 -10.13
N PHE A 63 -15.39 11.84 -10.96
CA PHE A 63 -16.58 11.13 -10.51
C PHE A 63 -16.29 9.63 -10.54
N LEU A 64 -16.12 9.04 -9.36
CA LEU A 64 -15.91 7.60 -9.21
C LEU A 64 -17.24 6.96 -8.80
N ASP A 65 -17.79 6.09 -9.65
CA ASP A 65 -19.03 5.36 -9.38
C ASP A 65 -18.83 4.31 -8.27
N ILE A 66 -18.90 4.78 -7.02
CA ILE A 66 -18.75 4.02 -5.78
C ILE A 66 -19.83 4.44 -4.81
N ASN A 67 -20.73 3.49 -4.49
CA ASN A 67 -21.74 3.69 -3.46
C ASN A 67 -21.14 3.47 -2.07
N ILE A 68 -21.13 4.53 -1.27
CA ILE A 68 -20.85 4.51 0.17
C ILE A 68 -22.04 5.12 0.90
N ASN A 69 -22.51 4.44 1.94
CA ASN A 69 -23.56 4.99 2.80
C ASN A 69 -22.97 6.18 3.56
N LYS A 70 -23.50 7.38 3.29
CA LYS A 70 -23.04 8.59 3.98
C LYS A 70 -23.22 8.42 5.48
N ASN A 71 -22.11 8.54 6.22
CA ASN A 71 -22.17 8.56 7.67
C ASN A 71 -22.26 10.01 8.15
N TRP A 72 -23.50 10.50 8.30
CA TRP A 72 -23.79 11.87 8.72
C TRP A 72 -23.30 12.20 10.14
N GLU A 73 -22.93 11.21 10.95
CA GLU A 73 -22.51 11.41 12.33
C GLU A 73 -21.03 11.83 12.46
N VAL A 74 -20.21 11.63 11.42
CA VAL A 74 -18.77 11.94 11.46
C VAL A 74 -18.40 12.92 10.35
N GLU A 75 -18.19 14.17 10.75
CA GLU A 75 -17.73 15.22 9.85
C GLU A 75 -16.20 15.37 9.89
N LEU A 76 -15.52 14.79 8.89
CA LEU A 76 -14.08 14.98 8.70
C LEU A 76 -13.84 16.10 7.69
N SER A 77 -12.98 17.06 8.06
CA SER A 77 -12.46 18.06 7.15
C SER A 77 -11.37 17.47 6.25
N THR A 78 -11.05 18.15 5.14
CA THR A 78 -9.91 17.81 4.28
C THR A 78 -8.60 17.73 5.06
N LYS A 79 -8.41 18.62 6.04
CA LYS A 79 -7.25 18.59 6.94
C LYS A 79 -7.21 17.32 7.80
N HIS A 80 -8.35 16.88 8.34
CA HIS A 80 -8.40 15.61 9.07
C HIS A 80 -7.98 14.44 8.17
N VAL A 81 -8.50 14.36 6.94
CA VAL A 81 -8.12 13.33 5.96
C VAL A 81 -6.61 13.35 5.69
N HIS A 82 -6.04 14.54 5.48
CA HIS A 82 -4.58 14.71 5.35
C HIS A 82 -3.83 14.21 6.59
N ASP A 83 -4.28 14.55 7.79
CA ASP A 83 -3.64 14.11 9.04
C ASP A 83 -3.66 12.58 9.17
N TYR A 84 -4.76 11.91 8.83
CA TYR A 84 -4.84 10.45 8.82
C TYR A 84 -3.86 9.83 7.82
N LEU A 85 -3.89 10.27 6.56
CA LEU A 85 -3.05 9.72 5.49
C LEU A 85 -1.57 9.99 5.75
N SER A 86 -1.21 11.24 6.03
CA SER A 86 0.18 11.65 6.18
C SER A 86 0.87 11.00 7.39
N ASN A 87 0.17 10.83 8.51
CA ASN A 87 0.74 10.15 9.68
C ASN A 87 0.94 8.65 9.44
N CYS A 88 0.01 7.99 8.74
CA CYS A 88 0.16 6.58 8.38
C CYS A 88 1.28 6.40 7.34
N ARG A 89 1.35 7.27 6.33
CA ARG A 89 2.44 7.30 5.34
C ARG A 89 3.80 7.43 6.02
N ARG A 90 3.95 8.39 6.94
CA ARG A 90 5.19 8.59 7.72
C ARG A 90 5.54 7.39 8.60
N ALA A 91 4.54 6.76 9.21
CA ALA A 91 4.76 5.57 10.03
C ALA A 91 5.30 4.40 9.19
N ILE A 92 4.71 4.16 8.02
CA ILE A 92 5.17 3.16 7.04
C ILE A 92 6.58 3.51 6.53
N GLU A 93 6.81 4.76 6.12
CA GLU A 93 8.12 5.25 5.67
C GLU A 93 9.22 4.92 6.68
N LYS A 94 9.02 5.28 7.95
CA LYS A 94 9.98 5.00 9.03
C LYS A 94 10.16 3.52 9.31
N SER A 95 9.10 2.73 9.16
CA SER A 95 9.15 1.28 9.34
C SER A 95 10.01 0.61 8.26
N LEU A 96 9.83 1.04 7.00
CA LEU A 96 10.48 0.42 5.83
C LEU A 96 11.91 0.93 5.58
N PHE A 97 12.19 2.20 5.88
CA PHE A 97 13.44 2.89 5.52
C PHE A 97 14.17 3.51 6.72
N GLY A 98 13.74 3.23 7.94
CA GLY A 98 14.46 3.60 9.16
C GLY A 98 15.71 2.73 9.41
N PRO A 99 16.47 2.97 10.48
CA PRO A 99 17.70 2.24 10.77
C PRO A 99 17.51 0.73 10.97
N GLU A 100 16.45 0.33 11.70
CA GLU A 100 16.08 -1.08 11.88
C GLU A 100 15.34 -1.67 10.68
N GLN A 101 15.13 -0.89 9.60
CA GLN A 101 14.35 -1.17 8.39
C GLN A 101 13.88 -2.61 8.21
N ILE A 102 12.57 -2.77 8.04
CA ILE A 102 12.01 -4.08 7.71
C ILE A 102 12.04 -4.37 6.21
N PHE A 103 11.53 -5.56 5.86
CA PHE A 103 11.28 -5.97 4.48
C PHE A 103 12.56 -6.03 3.64
N ASP A 104 13.64 -6.54 4.24
CA ASP A 104 14.92 -6.81 3.56
C ASP A 104 14.88 -8.18 2.88
N LEU A 105 13.95 -8.35 1.94
CA LEU A 105 13.76 -9.57 1.17
C LEU A 105 14.27 -9.32 -0.26
N SER A 106 15.37 -9.97 -0.64
CA SER A 106 16.04 -9.70 -1.93
C SER A 106 15.14 -10.00 -3.12
N ILE A 107 14.22 -10.96 -2.97
CA ILE A 107 13.21 -11.29 -3.98
C ILE A 107 12.26 -10.13 -4.30
N PHE A 108 12.09 -9.17 -3.39
CA PHE A 108 11.22 -8.00 -3.53
C PHE A 108 11.98 -6.68 -3.60
N VAL A 109 13.29 -6.71 -3.91
CA VAL A 109 14.12 -5.50 -3.98
C VAL A 109 13.55 -4.45 -4.93
N GLU A 110 13.00 -4.86 -6.09
CA GLU A 110 12.42 -3.93 -7.06
C GLU A 110 11.19 -3.20 -6.49
N ILE A 111 10.36 -3.88 -5.69
CA ILE A 111 9.21 -3.25 -5.04
C ILE A 111 9.68 -2.26 -3.95
N LYS A 112 10.66 -2.65 -3.13
CA LYS A 112 11.23 -1.73 -2.14
C LYS A 112 11.82 -0.48 -2.82
N SER A 113 12.45 -0.64 -3.99
CA SER A 113 12.94 0.48 -4.81
C SER A 113 11.83 1.35 -5.39
N ILE A 114 10.72 0.78 -5.88
CA ILE A 114 9.55 1.57 -6.36
C ILE A 114 9.02 2.46 -5.23
N VAL A 115 8.88 1.89 -4.03
CA VAL A 115 8.38 2.60 -2.85
C VAL A 115 9.39 3.67 -2.38
N GLY A 116 10.69 3.36 -2.39
CA GLY A 116 11.75 4.32 -2.08
C GLY A 116 11.78 5.50 -3.06
N TYR A 117 11.71 5.21 -4.35
CA TYR A 117 11.65 6.23 -5.40
C TYR A 117 10.42 7.14 -5.27
N PHE A 118 9.27 6.60 -4.89
CA PHE A 118 8.10 7.41 -4.56
C PHE A 118 8.38 8.39 -3.41
N LEU A 119 9.03 7.94 -2.34
CA LEU A 119 9.35 8.79 -1.19
C LEU A 119 10.31 9.92 -1.58
N GLU A 120 11.33 9.63 -2.38
CA GLU A 120 12.23 10.64 -2.96
C GLU A 120 11.44 11.67 -3.77
N LYS A 121 10.58 11.20 -4.69
CA LYS A 121 9.72 12.10 -5.49
C LYS A 121 8.83 13.00 -4.63
N VAL A 122 8.21 12.47 -3.58
CA VAL A 122 7.34 13.27 -2.68
C VAL A 122 8.14 14.35 -1.93
N GLN A 123 9.43 14.14 -1.69
CA GLN A 123 10.29 15.15 -1.09
C GLN A 123 10.63 16.27 -2.07
N ASP A 124 10.86 15.91 -3.34
CA ASP A 124 11.32 16.81 -4.40
C ASP A 124 10.19 17.61 -5.08
N PHE A 125 8.97 17.05 -5.15
CA PHE A 125 7.86 17.65 -5.90
C PHE A 125 6.70 18.06 -4.99
N ASP A 126 6.47 19.38 -4.88
CA ASP A 126 5.34 19.95 -4.11
C ASP A 126 3.99 19.46 -4.61
N SER A 127 3.84 19.22 -5.91
CA SER A 127 2.61 18.68 -6.52
C SER A 127 2.19 17.32 -5.98
N LEU A 128 3.11 16.57 -5.35
CA LEU A 128 2.83 15.29 -4.71
C LEU A 128 2.52 15.40 -3.22
N ARG A 129 2.62 16.60 -2.64
CA ARG A 129 2.31 16.92 -1.23
C ARG A 129 1.11 17.86 -1.10
N ASP A 130 0.94 18.75 -2.07
CA ASP A 130 -0.13 19.73 -2.13
C ASP A 130 -1.45 19.03 -2.48
N TYR A 131 -2.37 19.03 -1.53
CA TYR A 131 -3.74 18.51 -1.67
C TYR A 131 -4.78 19.63 -1.85
N GLU A 132 -4.36 20.89 -1.95
CA GLU A 132 -5.26 22.04 -2.11
C GLU A 132 -5.28 22.53 -3.55
N THR A 133 -4.13 22.58 -4.21
CA THR A 133 -4.02 23.11 -5.57
C THR A 133 -4.58 22.13 -6.61
N LEU A 134 -5.51 22.59 -7.44
CA LEU A 134 -6.01 21.84 -8.59
C LEU A 134 -5.22 22.17 -9.86
N TYR A 135 -4.80 21.15 -10.59
CA TYR A 135 -3.94 21.25 -11.76
C TYR A 135 -4.72 20.96 -13.06
N SER A 136 -4.48 21.79 -14.08
CA SER A 136 -5.05 21.58 -15.42
C SER A 136 -4.30 20.46 -16.14
N ILE A 137 -4.96 19.78 -17.09
CA ILE A 137 -4.38 18.64 -17.84
C ILE A 137 -3.06 18.99 -18.55
N ASN A 138 -2.84 20.26 -18.89
CA ASN A 138 -1.67 20.74 -19.62
C ASN A 138 -0.51 21.18 -18.70
N THR A 139 -0.63 21.02 -17.38
CA THR A 139 0.45 21.40 -16.45
C THR A 139 1.34 20.21 -16.11
N VAL A 140 2.58 20.50 -15.74
CA VAL A 140 3.57 19.48 -15.40
C VAL A 140 3.14 18.71 -14.16
N GLU A 141 2.53 19.39 -13.19
CA GLU A 141 2.08 18.84 -11.91
C GLU A 141 0.99 17.78 -12.09
N PHE A 142 0.05 18.00 -13.00
CA PHE A 142 -0.96 17.00 -13.36
C PHE A 142 -0.30 15.71 -13.89
N HIS A 143 0.66 15.84 -14.80
CA HIS A 143 1.38 14.70 -15.36
C HIS A 143 2.26 14.01 -14.32
N GLN A 144 2.92 14.76 -13.44
CA GLN A 144 3.71 14.24 -12.31
C GLN A 144 2.85 13.39 -11.38
N GLN A 145 1.67 13.87 -10.99
CA GLN A 145 0.74 13.10 -10.15
C GLN A 145 0.32 11.80 -10.85
N ASN A 146 -0.09 11.87 -12.12
CA ASN A 146 -0.55 10.69 -12.86
C ASN A 146 0.56 9.66 -13.09
N GLU A 147 1.76 10.10 -13.45
CA GLU A 147 2.92 9.23 -13.63
C GLU A 147 3.28 8.54 -12.31
N THR A 148 3.33 9.30 -11.22
CA THR A 148 3.65 8.78 -9.89
C THR A 148 2.62 7.74 -9.43
N PHE A 149 1.32 8.03 -9.62
CA PHE A 149 0.25 7.07 -9.31
C PHE A 149 0.41 5.78 -10.12
N LYS A 150 0.58 5.89 -11.44
CA LYS A 150 0.69 4.73 -12.34
C LYS A 150 1.92 3.90 -12.03
N TYR A 151 3.08 4.54 -11.82
CA TYR A 151 4.31 3.84 -11.48
C TYR A 151 4.21 3.12 -10.13
N LEU A 152 3.68 3.80 -9.10
CA LEU A 152 3.48 3.18 -7.79
C LEU A 152 2.53 1.98 -7.86
N TYR A 153 1.48 2.05 -8.69
CA TYR A 153 0.53 0.96 -8.89
C TYR A 153 1.20 -0.30 -9.47
N THR A 154 2.28 -0.16 -10.25
CA THR A 154 3.01 -1.32 -10.82
C THR A 154 3.58 -2.27 -9.76
N ALA A 155 3.68 -1.84 -8.50
CA ALA A 155 4.09 -2.69 -7.38
C ALA A 155 3.23 -3.96 -7.27
N PHE A 156 1.91 -3.88 -7.52
CA PHE A 156 1.03 -5.06 -7.49
C PHE A 156 1.37 -6.07 -8.59
N ASP A 157 1.65 -5.60 -9.80
CA ASP A 157 2.03 -6.47 -10.92
C ASP A 157 3.37 -7.15 -10.62
N LYS A 158 4.32 -6.39 -10.04
CA LYS A 158 5.63 -6.92 -9.62
C LYS A 158 5.50 -7.97 -8.52
N PHE A 159 4.72 -7.72 -7.48
CA PHE A 159 4.46 -8.71 -6.44
C PHE A 159 3.92 -10.02 -7.04
N THR A 160 2.90 -9.91 -7.90
CA THR A 160 2.24 -11.06 -8.52
C THR A 160 3.19 -11.85 -9.40
N TYR A 161 3.95 -11.14 -10.25
CA TYR A 161 4.93 -11.74 -11.14
C TYR A 161 6.03 -12.47 -10.38
N ILE A 162 6.59 -11.86 -9.33
CA ILE A 162 7.64 -12.47 -8.51
C ILE A 162 7.11 -13.74 -7.84
N ALA A 163 5.94 -13.68 -7.20
CA ALA A 163 5.34 -14.83 -6.54
C ALA A 163 5.10 -15.98 -7.53
N ARG A 164 4.51 -15.67 -8.69
CA ARG A 164 4.24 -16.66 -9.73
C ARG A 164 5.52 -17.27 -10.30
N HIS A 165 6.49 -16.43 -10.63
CA HIS A 165 7.77 -16.87 -11.17
C HIS A 165 8.49 -17.81 -10.21
N LEU A 166 8.55 -17.47 -8.92
CA LEU A 166 9.18 -18.32 -7.91
C LEU A 166 8.41 -19.64 -7.72
N ASN A 167 7.07 -19.58 -7.66
CA ASN A 167 6.21 -20.76 -7.55
C ASN A 167 6.42 -21.72 -8.72
N ASP A 168 6.33 -21.22 -9.96
CA ASP A 168 6.44 -22.05 -11.15
C ASP A 168 7.85 -22.62 -11.31
N LYS A 169 8.89 -21.82 -11.05
CA LYS A 169 10.29 -22.22 -11.20
C LYS A 169 10.74 -23.23 -10.14
N TYR A 170 10.43 -22.98 -8.87
CA TYR A 170 11.00 -23.75 -7.76
C TYR A 170 10.02 -24.79 -7.19
N PHE A 171 8.74 -24.44 -7.05
CA PHE A 171 7.76 -25.31 -6.40
C PHE A 171 7.08 -26.26 -7.39
N LYS A 172 6.48 -25.73 -8.48
CA LYS A 172 5.80 -26.57 -9.50
C LYS A 172 6.75 -27.17 -10.54
N LYS A 173 7.93 -26.56 -10.74
CA LYS A 173 8.93 -26.93 -11.75
C LYS A 173 8.37 -26.95 -13.18
N VAL A 174 7.59 -25.93 -13.52
CA VAL A 174 6.97 -25.74 -14.85
C VAL A 174 7.58 -24.52 -15.53
N LYS A 175 7.80 -24.61 -16.85
CA LYS A 175 8.09 -23.44 -17.69
C LYS A 175 6.77 -22.80 -18.12
N SER A 176 6.37 -21.76 -17.43
CA SER A 176 5.21 -20.95 -17.81
C SER A 176 5.69 -19.74 -18.62
N ASP A 177 5.02 -19.45 -19.74
CA ASP A 177 5.17 -18.16 -20.40
C ASP A 177 4.29 -17.14 -19.64
N LEU A 178 4.93 -16.36 -18.78
CA LEU A 178 4.25 -15.37 -17.95
C LEU A 178 3.74 -14.16 -18.76
N SER A 179 4.10 -14.04 -20.04
CA SER A 179 3.68 -12.93 -20.89
C SER A 179 2.23 -13.06 -21.40
N GLU A 180 1.65 -14.27 -21.35
CA GLU A 180 0.30 -14.55 -21.83
C GLU A 180 -0.74 -14.69 -20.68
N GLU A 181 -0.31 -14.73 -19.43
CA GLU A 181 -1.19 -14.92 -18.27
C GLU A 181 -1.76 -13.58 -17.75
N ASN A 182 -3.09 -13.47 -17.68
CA ASN A 182 -3.78 -12.37 -17.00
C ASN A 182 -3.72 -12.53 -15.47
N LEU A 183 -2.51 -12.36 -14.91
CA LEU A 183 -2.25 -12.44 -13.47
C LEU A 183 -2.99 -11.34 -12.70
N LYS A 184 -3.59 -11.70 -11.56
CA LYS A 184 -4.31 -10.75 -10.69
C LYS A 184 -3.77 -10.84 -9.26
N PHE A 185 -3.18 -9.75 -8.78
CA PHE A 185 -2.59 -9.68 -7.43
C PHE A 185 -3.51 -10.25 -6.34
N PHE A 186 -4.72 -9.73 -6.20
CA PHE A 186 -5.66 -10.11 -5.14
C PHE A 186 -6.25 -11.53 -5.27
N THR A 187 -5.96 -12.25 -6.36
CA THR A 187 -6.43 -13.62 -6.57
C THR A 187 -5.28 -14.62 -6.54
N ASP A 188 -4.13 -14.25 -7.08
CA ASP A 188 -3.04 -15.19 -7.34
C ASP A 188 -1.89 -15.06 -6.33
N PHE A 189 -1.60 -13.86 -5.86
CA PHE A 189 -0.36 -13.56 -5.12
C PHE A 189 -0.20 -14.40 -3.84
N ALA A 190 -1.18 -14.36 -2.92
CA ALA A 190 -1.07 -15.04 -1.63
C ALA A 190 -0.90 -16.55 -1.79
N ARG A 191 -1.65 -17.16 -2.72
CA ARG A 191 -1.51 -18.58 -3.06
C ARG A 191 -0.12 -18.88 -3.60
N ASP A 192 0.35 -18.09 -4.56
CA ASP A 192 1.60 -18.38 -5.26
C ASP A 192 2.84 -18.12 -4.39
N ILE A 193 2.78 -17.24 -3.39
CA ILE A 193 3.87 -17.01 -2.44
C ILE A 193 3.81 -17.93 -1.19
N SER A 194 2.74 -18.71 -1.02
CA SER A 194 2.45 -19.47 0.21
C SER A 194 3.58 -20.39 0.69
N PHE A 195 4.35 -20.99 -0.23
CA PHE A 195 5.46 -21.89 0.11
C PHE A 195 6.66 -21.20 0.80
N LEU A 196 6.72 -19.86 0.76
CA LEU A 196 7.70 -19.04 1.47
C LEU A 196 7.20 -18.50 2.82
N THR A 197 5.96 -18.79 3.20
CA THR A 197 5.44 -18.41 4.52
C THR A 197 6.13 -19.22 5.62
N VAL A 198 6.20 -18.64 6.84
CA VAL A 198 6.83 -19.29 8.00
C VAL A 198 6.09 -20.58 8.36
N ASP A 199 4.76 -20.51 8.42
CA ASP A 199 3.87 -21.63 8.73
C ASP A 199 2.44 -21.37 8.22
N ALA A 200 1.55 -22.32 8.45
CA ALA A 200 0.14 -22.22 8.03
C ALA A 200 -0.63 -21.07 8.70
N LYS A 201 -0.27 -20.67 9.92
CA LYS A 201 -0.92 -19.53 10.60
C LYS A 201 -0.47 -18.22 9.97
N ALA A 202 0.82 -18.11 9.64
CA ALA A 202 1.38 -16.98 8.92
C ALA A 202 0.75 -16.84 7.53
N TYR A 203 0.55 -17.95 6.80
CA TYR A 203 -0.18 -17.94 5.55
C TYR A 203 -1.63 -17.46 5.71
N THR A 204 -2.34 -17.95 6.73
CA THR A 204 -3.71 -17.51 7.02
C THR A 204 -3.76 -16.01 7.27
N LEU A 205 -2.87 -15.48 8.12
CA LEU A 205 -2.78 -14.05 8.41
C LEU A 205 -2.48 -13.21 7.15
N LEU A 206 -1.58 -13.69 6.28
CA LEU A 206 -1.31 -13.05 4.99
C LEU A 206 -2.56 -13.01 4.14
N ASN A 207 -3.23 -14.16 3.95
CA ASN A 207 -4.43 -14.26 3.12
C ASN A 207 -5.55 -13.36 3.64
N ASP A 208 -5.85 -13.41 4.95
CA ASP A 208 -6.89 -12.61 5.59
C ASP A 208 -6.62 -11.10 5.46
N THR A 209 -5.35 -10.68 5.54
CA THR A 209 -4.96 -9.28 5.34
C THR A 209 -5.18 -8.86 3.88
N ILE A 210 -4.78 -9.69 2.91
CA ILE A 210 -5.00 -9.40 1.48
C ILE A 210 -6.50 -9.37 1.15
N GLU A 211 -7.30 -10.28 1.70
CA GLU A 211 -8.76 -10.27 1.53
C GLU A 211 -9.39 -9.02 2.13
N THR A 212 -9.00 -8.63 3.34
CA THR A 212 -9.46 -7.39 4.00
C THR A 212 -9.21 -6.17 3.12
N ILE A 213 -8.02 -6.07 2.52
CA ILE A 213 -7.72 -5.00 1.55
C ILE A 213 -8.59 -5.14 0.30
N THR A 214 -8.70 -6.35 -0.28
CA THR A 214 -9.43 -6.62 -1.54
C THR A 214 -10.88 -6.16 -1.48
N TYR A 215 -11.55 -6.44 -0.37
CA TYR A 215 -12.98 -6.15 -0.18
C TYR A 215 -13.24 -4.76 0.39
N SER A 216 -12.19 -4.00 0.72
CA SER A 216 -12.34 -2.65 1.25
C SER A 216 -12.81 -1.63 0.19
N LYS A 217 -13.53 -0.61 0.65
CA LYS A 217 -13.86 0.55 -0.20
C LYS A 217 -12.61 1.32 -0.64
N ALA A 218 -11.53 1.31 0.15
CA ALA A 218 -10.26 1.91 -0.21
C ALA A 218 -9.67 1.29 -1.48
N TRP A 219 -9.65 -0.04 -1.56
CA TRP A 219 -9.17 -0.71 -2.76
C TRP A 219 -10.06 -0.44 -3.97
N HIS A 220 -11.38 -0.48 -3.78
CA HIS A 220 -12.33 -0.13 -4.84
C HIS A 220 -12.13 1.30 -5.36
N TYR A 221 -11.91 2.26 -4.46
CA TYR A 221 -11.56 3.65 -4.79
C TYR A 221 -10.33 3.75 -5.68
N ILE A 222 -9.22 3.14 -5.24
CA ILE A 222 -7.96 3.14 -5.99
C ILE A 222 -8.08 2.46 -7.36
N ARG A 223 -8.77 1.31 -7.43
CA ARG A 223 -9.00 0.60 -8.70
C ARG A 223 -9.84 1.41 -9.68
N ARG A 224 -10.89 2.07 -9.21
CA ARG A 224 -11.73 2.94 -10.06
C ARG A 224 -10.96 4.15 -10.54
N LEU A 225 -10.15 4.77 -9.68
CA LEU A 225 -9.30 5.88 -10.07
C LEU A 225 -8.28 5.46 -11.14
N ARG A 226 -7.62 4.31 -10.98
CA ARG A 226 -6.72 3.78 -12.02
C ARG A 226 -7.42 3.68 -13.37
N ASN A 227 -8.60 3.05 -13.41
CA ASN A 227 -9.35 2.89 -14.66
C ASN A 227 -9.71 4.25 -15.28
N ASN A 228 -10.14 5.22 -14.46
CA ASN A 228 -10.41 6.59 -14.93
C ASN A 228 -9.16 7.26 -15.50
N LEU A 229 -7.99 7.08 -14.87
CA LEU A 229 -6.70 7.61 -15.34
C LEU A 229 -6.15 6.94 -16.61
N GLU A 230 -6.61 5.74 -16.94
CA GLU A 230 -6.18 4.98 -18.12
C GLU A 230 -7.15 5.09 -19.30
N HIS A 231 -8.46 5.21 -19.02
CA HIS A 231 -9.49 5.03 -20.03
C HIS A 231 -10.43 6.23 -20.21
N ASP A 232 -10.51 7.13 -19.24
CA ASP A 232 -11.40 8.29 -19.36
C ASP A 232 -10.65 9.48 -19.96
N PHE A 233 -11.29 10.18 -20.89
CA PHE A 233 -10.78 11.42 -21.42
C PHE A 233 -10.90 12.51 -20.35
N ALA A 234 -9.76 13.01 -19.88
CA ALA A 234 -9.75 14.18 -19.01
C ALA A 234 -10.24 15.41 -19.80
N ASP A 235 -11.20 16.14 -19.23
CA ASP A 235 -11.74 17.37 -19.79
C ASP A 235 -10.69 18.49 -19.62
N PRO A 236 -10.21 19.11 -20.71
CA PRO A 236 -9.24 20.20 -20.65
C PRO A 236 -9.72 21.44 -19.87
N LEU A 237 -11.02 21.59 -19.63
CA LEU A 237 -11.61 22.68 -18.85
C LEU A 237 -11.60 22.41 -17.34
N CYS A 238 -11.42 21.16 -16.95
CA CYS A 238 -11.42 20.73 -15.56
C CYS A 238 -10.01 20.79 -14.95
N LYS A 239 -9.96 20.83 -13.62
CA LYS A 239 -8.71 20.77 -12.85
C LYS A 239 -8.78 19.65 -11.83
N TYR A 240 -7.66 18.98 -11.63
CA TYR A 240 -7.57 17.71 -10.93
C TYR A 240 -6.51 17.78 -9.83
N ASN A 241 -6.72 17.00 -8.77
CA ASN A 241 -5.69 16.70 -7.79
C ASN A 241 -5.93 15.28 -7.27
N ILE A 242 -4.91 14.43 -7.31
CA ILE A 242 -4.99 13.04 -6.83
C ILE A 242 -4.00 12.74 -5.70
N THR A 243 -3.46 13.76 -5.02
CA THR A 243 -2.46 13.64 -3.94
C THR A 243 -2.90 12.64 -2.87
N PHE A 244 -4.11 12.77 -2.33
CA PHE A 244 -4.60 11.81 -1.33
C PHE A 244 -4.76 10.39 -1.87
N SER A 245 -5.06 10.25 -3.16
CA SER A 245 -5.21 8.93 -3.77
C SER A 245 -3.84 8.25 -3.94
N ILE A 246 -2.81 9.02 -4.22
CA ILE A 246 -1.42 8.55 -4.26
C ILE A 246 -0.98 8.14 -2.84
N GLU A 247 -1.26 8.94 -1.81
CA GLU A 247 -0.94 8.58 -0.42
C GLU A 247 -1.69 7.31 0.03
N LEU A 248 -2.97 7.16 -0.31
CA LEU A 248 -3.75 5.96 0.00
C LEU A 248 -3.17 4.72 -0.71
N LEU A 249 -2.77 4.84 -1.98
CA LEU A 249 -2.12 3.77 -2.72
C LEU A 249 -0.80 3.35 -2.06
N PHE A 250 0.01 4.31 -1.62
CA PHE A 250 1.22 4.03 -0.84
C PHE A 250 0.90 3.28 0.46
N ILE A 251 -0.14 3.70 1.20
CA ILE A 251 -0.54 3.03 2.45
C ILE A 251 -0.96 1.58 2.21
N ILE A 252 -1.70 1.30 1.13
CA ILE A 252 -2.09 -0.06 0.76
C ILE A 252 -0.85 -0.92 0.49
N ILE A 253 0.09 -0.43 -0.32
CA ILE A 253 1.34 -1.15 -0.63
C ILE A 253 2.17 -1.35 0.63
N GLY A 254 2.32 -0.31 1.45
CA GLY A 254 3.03 -0.36 2.71
C GLY A 254 2.45 -1.39 3.67
N ARG A 255 1.12 -1.45 3.82
CA ARG A 255 0.46 -2.47 4.65
C ARG A 255 0.75 -3.89 4.18
N ILE A 256 0.77 -4.11 2.86
CA ILE A 256 1.15 -5.39 2.25
C ILE A 256 2.60 -5.73 2.62
N MET A 257 3.53 -4.78 2.51
CA MET A 257 4.93 -4.99 2.90
C MET A 257 5.06 -5.30 4.40
N LEU A 258 4.29 -4.63 5.27
CA LEU A 258 4.27 -4.91 6.72
C LEU A 258 3.84 -6.35 7.01
N VAL A 259 2.74 -6.83 6.40
CA VAL A 259 2.29 -8.23 6.64
C VAL A 259 3.26 -9.24 6.03
N LEU A 260 3.84 -8.96 4.87
CA LEU A 260 4.82 -9.85 4.27
C LEU A 260 6.07 -10.00 5.14
N ASN A 261 6.56 -8.91 5.73
CA ASN A 261 7.68 -8.97 6.68
C ASN A 261 7.38 -9.90 7.87
N LYS A 262 6.14 -9.88 8.37
CA LYS A 262 5.71 -10.70 9.52
C LYS A 262 5.45 -12.17 9.16
N THR A 263 5.01 -12.43 7.94
CA THR A 263 4.44 -13.74 7.55
C THR A 263 5.38 -14.60 6.70
N LEU A 264 6.32 -13.98 6.00
CA LEU A 264 7.32 -14.70 5.21
C LEU A 264 8.52 -15.10 6.07
N LYS A 265 9.18 -16.17 5.65
CA LYS A 265 10.50 -16.53 6.14
C LYS A 265 11.48 -15.36 5.96
N ASN A 266 12.47 -15.25 6.84
CA ASN A 266 13.55 -14.28 6.67
C ASN A 266 14.36 -14.61 5.39
N GLU A 267 15.19 -13.67 4.96
CA GLU A 267 16.01 -13.79 3.73
C GLU A 267 16.86 -15.08 3.69
N ILE A 268 17.48 -15.46 4.81
CA ILE A 268 18.33 -16.66 4.89
C ILE A 268 17.48 -17.92 4.67
N ASP A 269 16.33 -18.01 5.33
CA ASP A 269 15.43 -19.15 5.24
C ASP A 269 14.72 -19.22 3.89
N ILE A 270 14.44 -18.09 3.25
CA ILE A 270 13.95 -18.05 1.85
C ILE A 270 15.02 -18.64 0.92
N ARG A 271 16.27 -18.18 0.99
CA ARG A 271 17.36 -18.70 0.14
C ARG A 271 17.53 -20.20 0.31
N LYS A 272 17.56 -20.66 1.56
CA LYS A 272 17.66 -22.09 1.88
C LYS A 272 16.48 -22.87 1.29
N THR A 273 15.25 -22.39 1.47
CA THR A 273 14.04 -23.02 0.90
C THR A 273 14.13 -23.13 -0.62
N LEU A 274 14.57 -22.07 -1.30
CA LEU A 274 14.71 -22.07 -2.76
C LEU A 274 15.82 -23.01 -3.26
N GLU A 275 16.93 -23.12 -2.53
CA GLU A 275 18.02 -24.06 -2.83
C GLU A 275 17.59 -25.52 -2.64
N GLU A 276 16.88 -25.83 -1.56
CA GLU A 276 16.32 -27.15 -1.29
C GLU A 276 15.33 -27.57 -2.39
N LEU A 277 14.40 -26.68 -2.75
CA LEU A 277 13.42 -26.94 -3.81
C LEU A 277 14.08 -27.11 -5.19
N LYS A 278 15.16 -26.37 -5.46
CA LYS A 278 15.93 -26.49 -6.71
C LYS A 278 16.62 -27.86 -6.85
N ASN A 279 17.03 -28.46 -5.72
CA ASN A 279 17.78 -29.72 -5.70
C ASN A 279 16.88 -30.96 -5.52
N SER A 280 15.63 -30.77 -5.08
CA SER A 280 14.58 -31.79 -5.11
C SER A 280 14.13 -32.10 -6.54
#